data_AF-A0AAE5BV73-F1
#
_entry.id   AF-A0AAE5BV73-F1
#
_cell.length_a   1.000
_cell.length_b   1.000
_cell.length_c   1.000
_cell.angle_alpha   90.00
_cell.angle_beta   90.00
_cell.angle_gamma   90.00
#
_symmetry.space_group_name_H-M   'P 1'
#
loop_
_entity.id
_entity.type
_entity.pdbx_description
1 polymer ?
#
loop_
_entity_poly.entity_id
_entity_poly.type
_entity_poly.pdbx_seq_one_letter_code
_entity_poly.pdbx_strand_id
1 'polypeptide(L)'
;MNRDRESLIKAIEEFERILEVRSQDQFPLDWGWVSGNQGWAKVLLAIERNDQAAAKAAVLQITVAERHLRETVFLTKADELANFLTDAQALLARLSTEEAPDSAPQAPGASPTPEKE
;
A
#
# COMPACT_ATOMS: atom_id res chain seq x y z
N MET A 1 -4.81 2.16 19.09
CA MET A 1 -4.83 2.50 17.65
C MET A 1 -3.90 3.65 17.26
N ASN A 2 -3.62 4.67 18.08
CA ASN A 2 -2.74 5.78 17.63
C ASN A 2 -1.23 5.48 17.65
N ARG A 3 -0.77 4.57 18.54
CA ARG A 3 0.66 4.23 18.69
C ARG A 3 1.22 3.50 17.45
N ASP A 4 0.40 2.67 16.81
CA ASP A 4 0.79 1.88 15.65
C ASP A 4 1.02 2.80 14.44
N ARG A 5 0.10 3.75 14.21
CA ARG A 5 0.23 4.80 13.19
C ARG A 5 1.50 5.63 13.37
N GLU A 6 1.74 6.15 14.58
CA GLU A 6 2.93 6.95 14.85
C GLU A 6 4.23 6.16 14.64
N SER A 7 4.20 4.86 14.97
CA SER A 7 5.34 3.97 14.74
C SER A 7 5.59 3.74 13.25
N LEU A 8 4.53 3.59 12.45
CA LEU A 8 4.63 3.47 10.99
C LEU A 8 5.19 4.75 10.36
N ILE A 9 4.72 5.93 10.78
CA ILE A 9 5.22 7.22 10.27
C ILE A 9 6.71 7.36 10.57
N LYS A 10 7.13 7.09 11.82
CA LYS A 10 8.55 7.14 12.19
C LYS A 10 9.41 6.15 11.42
N ALA A 11 8.90 4.93 11.18
CA ALA A 11 9.61 3.94 10.39
C ALA A 11 9.80 4.42 8.94
N ILE A 12 8.75 5.00 8.35
CA ILE A 12 8.82 5.58 7.00
C ILE A 12 9.91 6.66 6.95
N GLU A 13 9.89 7.63 7.87
CA GLU A 13 10.87 8.72 7.92
C GLU A 13 12.31 8.21 8.09
N GLU A 14 12.53 7.18 8.91
CA GLU A 14 13.85 6.58 9.09
C GLU A 14 14.32 5.85 7.83
N PHE A 15 13.44 5.10 7.18
CA PHE A 15 13.76 4.47 5.91
C PHE A 15 14.04 5.50 4.81
N GLU A 16 13.35 6.64 4.80
CA GLU A 16 13.62 7.74 3.87
C GLU A 16 15.04 8.27 4.05
N ARG A 17 15.47 8.52 5.30
CA ARG A 17 16.86 8.93 5.61
C ARG A 17 17.89 7.89 5.17
N ILE A 18 17.59 6.60 5.33
CA ILE A 18 18.51 5.54 4.89
C ILE A 18 18.63 5.53 3.36
N LEU A 19 17.52 5.69 2.64
CA LEU A 19 17.50 5.69 1.16
C LEU A 19 18.16 6.94 0.56
N GLU A 20 18.24 8.06 1.29
CA GLU A 20 19.02 9.24 0.87
C GLU A 20 20.52 8.96 0.80
N VAL A 21 21.03 8.10 1.69
CA VAL A 21 22.46 7.77 1.77
C VAL A 21 22.78 6.48 1.01
N ARG A 22 21.89 5.49 1.06
CA ARG A 22 22.05 4.18 0.43
C ARG A 22 21.39 4.20 -0.94
N SER A 23 22.16 4.50 -1.98
CA SER A 23 21.68 4.45 -3.36
C SER A 23 21.61 3.02 -3.91
N GLN A 24 20.74 2.82 -4.91
CA GLN A 24 20.52 1.54 -5.58
C GLN A 24 21.81 0.95 -6.18
N ASP A 25 22.67 1.79 -6.77
CA ASP A 25 23.89 1.32 -7.42
C ASP A 25 25.01 0.94 -6.44
N GLN A 26 25.10 1.64 -5.31
CA GLN A 26 26.18 1.44 -4.34
C GLN A 26 25.86 0.37 -3.30
N PHE A 27 24.58 0.23 -2.95
CA PHE A 27 24.10 -0.69 -1.92
C PHE A 27 22.84 -1.42 -2.41
N PRO A 28 22.93 -2.26 -3.44
CA PRO A 28 21.76 -2.85 -4.09
C PRO A 28 20.90 -3.70 -3.14
N LEU A 29 21.55 -4.45 -2.25
CA LEU A 29 20.86 -5.24 -1.23
C LEU A 29 20.13 -4.35 -0.22
N ASP A 30 20.84 -3.37 0.37
CA ASP A 30 20.27 -2.50 1.39
C ASP A 30 19.17 -1.62 0.81
N TRP A 31 19.37 -1.03 -0.36
CA TRP A 31 18.37 -0.22 -1.04
C TRP A 31 17.11 -1.03 -1.33
N GLY A 32 17.24 -2.23 -1.92
CA GLY A 32 16.10 -3.09 -2.22
C GLY A 32 15.34 -3.49 -0.95
N TRP A 33 16.06 -3.90 0.10
CA TRP A 33 15.43 -4.33 1.35
C TRP A 33 14.75 -3.18 2.10
N VAL A 34 15.43 -2.04 2.24
CA VAL A 34 14.90 -0.84 2.92
C VAL A 34 13.72 -0.25 2.15
N SER A 35 13.82 -0.15 0.82
CA SER A 35 12.74 0.36 -0.02
C SER A 35 11.49 -0.54 0.04
N GLY A 36 11.68 -1.87 0.03
CA GLY A 36 10.58 -2.81 0.19
C GLY A 36 9.87 -2.68 1.54
N ASN A 37 10.65 -2.61 2.64
CA ASN A 37 10.10 -2.45 3.99
C ASN A 37 9.39 -1.09 4.18
N GLN A 38 9.93 -0.02 3.58
CA GLN A 38 9.27 1.28 3.57
C GLN A 38 7.94 1.23 2.81
N GLY A 39 7.92 0.58 1.64
CA GLY A 39 6.69 0.35 0.88
C GLY A 39 5.65 -0.39 1.72
N TRP A 40 6.04 -1.43 2.45
CA TRP A 40 5.13 -2.15 3.33
C TRP A 40 4.53 -1.26 4.44
N ALA A 41 5.36 -0.46 5.11
CA ALA A 41 4.87 0.50 6.11
C ALA A 41 3.91 1.52 5.51
N LYS A 42 4.19 2.00 4.29
CA LYS A 42 3.31 2.92 3.54
C LYS A 42 1.97 2.28 3.17
N VAL A 43 1.94 0.99 2.79
CA VAL A 43 0.70 0.25 2.55
C VAL A 43 -0.17 0.25 3.80
N LEU A 44 0.39 -0.17 4.94
CA LEU A 44 -0.38 -0.26 6.20
C LEU A 44 -0.99 1.09 6.60
N LEU A 45 -0.21 2.17 6.47
CA LEU A 45 -0.69 3.53 6.74
C LEU A 45 -1.77 3.98 5.76
N ALA A 46 -1.65 3.61 4.48
CA ALA A 46 -2.64 3.93 3.46
C ALA A 46 -3.96 3.18 3.68
N ILE A 47 -3.91 1.90 4.06
CA ILE A 47 -5.10 1.12 4.43
C ILE A 47 -5.80 1.77 5.63
N GLU A 48 -5.06 2.16 6.67
CA GLU A 48 -5.63 2.83 7.84
C GLU A 48 -6.31 4.17 7.50
N ARG A 49 -5.81 4.86 6.46
CA ARG A 49 -6.35 6.14 5.98
C ARG A 49 -7.44 5.98 4.91
N ASN A 50 -7.75 4.75 4.51
CA ASN A 50 -8.61 4.45 3.36
C ASN A 50 -8.13 5.15 2.07
N ASP A 51 -6.82 5.31 1.92
CA ASP A 51 -6.19 6.00 0.78
C ASP A 51 -5.71 4.99 -0.26
N GLN A 52 -6.59 4.70 -1.23
CA GLN A 52 -6.32 3.73 -2.28
C GLN A 52 -5.16 4.16 -3.20
N ALA A 53 -5.00 5.47 -3.45
CA ALA A 53 -3.94 5.97 -4.31
C ALA A 53 -2.57 5.79 -3.65
N ALA A 54 -2.46 6.12 -2.35
CA ALA A 54 -1.25 5.89 -1.58
C ALA A 54 -0.91 4.40 -1.47
N ALA A 55 -1.91 3.53 -1.27
CA ALA A 55 -1.72 2.08 -1.23
C ALA A 55 -1.17 1.54 -2.56
N LYS A 56 -1.72 1.99 -3.70
CA LYS A 56 -1.22 1.62 -5.05
C LYS A 56 0.23 2.04 -5.26
N ALA A 57 0.58 3.26 -4.89
CA ALA A 57 1.95 3.77 -4.99
C ALA A 57 2.93 2.95 -4.14
N ALA A 58 2.52 2.59 -2.92
CA ALA A 58 3.33 1.79 -2.01
C ALA A 58 3.52 0.33 -2.50
N VAL A 59 2.48 -0.30 -3.05
CA VAL A 59 2.59 -1.62 -3.72
C VAL A 59 3.58 -1.58 -4.89
N LEU A 60 3.55 -0.51 -5.68
CA LEU A 60 4.51 -0.33 -6.77
C LEU A 60 5.95 -0.24 -6.25
N GLN A 61 6.16 0.48 -5.14
CA GLN A 61 7.48 0.56 -4.50
C GLN A 61 8.01 -0.82 -4.09
N ILE A 62 7.18 -1.65 -3.43
CA ILE A 62 7.56 -3.03 -3.06
C ILE A 62 7.89 -3.85 -4.32
N THR A 63 7.11 -3.70 -5.40
CA THR A 63 7.34 -4.41 -6.67
C THR A 63 8.68 -4.05 -7.30
N VAL A 64 9.06 -2.77 -7.29
CA VAL A 64 10.35 -2.30 -7.83
C VAL A 64 11.50 -2.82 -6.97
N ALA A 65 11.37 -2.77 -5.65
CA ALA A 65 12.35 -3.28 -4.70
C ALA A 65 12.59 -4.79 -4.88
N GLU A 66 11.52 -5.57 -4.97
CA GLU A 66 11.55 -7.02 -5.17
C GLU A 66 12.24 -7.39 -6.48
N ARG A 67 11.87 -6.72 -7.58
CA ARG A 67 12.50 -6.92 -8.89
C ARG A 67 13.99 -6.60 -8.85
N HIS A 68 14.36 -5.48 -8.23
CA HIS A 68 15.76 -5.10 -8.13
C HIS A 68 16.59 -6.16 -7.38
N LEU A 69 16.06 -6.70 -6.29
CA LEU A 69 16.70 -7.81 -5.57
C LEU A 69 16.80 -9.08 -6.42
N ARG A 70 15.81 -9.38 -7.27
CA ARG A 70 15.93 -10.49 -8.24
C ARG A 70 17.00 -10.24 -9.28
N GLU A 71 17.04 -9.04 -9.86
CA GLU A 71 18.02 -8.65 -10.89
C GLU A 71 19.46 -8.70 -10.37
N THR A 72 19.64 -8.36 -9.10
CA THR A 72 20.92 -8.40 -8.39
C THR A 72 21.22 -9.77 -7.75
N VAL A 73 20.36 -10.77 -8.02
CA VAL A 73 20.49 -12.18 -7.60
C VAL A 73 20.44 -12.38 -6.07
N PHE A 74 19.83 -11.46 -5.33
CA PHE A 74 19.49 -11.61 -3.91
C PHE A 74 18.14 -12.33 -3.72
N LEU A 75 18.04 -13.54 -4.25
CA LEU A 75 16.77 -14.27 -4.42
C LEU A 75 16.03 -14.49 -3.10
N THR A 76 16.72 -14.85 -2.01
CA THR A 76 16.07 -15.04 -0.70
C THR A 76 15.36 -13.78 -0.22
N LYS A 77 15.96 -12.60 -0.43
CA LYS A 77 15.36 -11.33 -0.04
C LYS A 77 14.25 -10.90 -0.98
N ALA A 78 14.36 -11.21 -2.27
CA ALA A 78 13.26 -11.03 -3.21
C ALA A 78 12.05 -11.90 -2.83
N ASP A 79 12.26 -13.17 -2.48
CA ASP A 79 11.17 -14.07 -2.10
C ASP A 79 10.53 -13.65 -0.77
N GLU A 80 11.31 -13.11 0.19
CA GLU A 80 10.76 -12.48 1.40
C GLU A 80 9.86 -11.28 1.03
N LEU A 81 10.29 -10.37 0.14
CA LEU A 81 9.49 -9.24 -0.31
C LEU A 81 8.26 -9.67 -1.13
N ALA A 82 8.32 -10.79 -1.85
CA ALA A 82 7.19 -11.31 -2.62
C ALA A 82 6.01 -11.69 -1.71
N ASN A 83 6.28 -12.14 -0.47
CA ASN A 83 5.23 -12.38 0.51
C ASN A 83 4.54 -11.06 0.91
N PHE A 84 5.32 -10.01 1.22
CA PHE A 84 4.77 -8.69 1.53
C PHE A 84 3.98 -8.11 0.35
N LEU A 85 4.46 -8.32 -0.87
CA LEU A 85 3.76 -7.88 -2.08
C LEU A 85 2.39 -8.57 -2.22
N THR A 86 2.34 -9.89 -1.98
CA THR A 86 1.09 -10.66 -2.04
C THR A 86 0.07 -10.14 -1.03
N ASP A 87 0.49 -9.93 0.21
CA ASP A 87 -0.38 -9.37 1.26
C ASP A 87 -0.81 -7.94 0.93
N ALA A 88 0.11 -7.11 0.43
CA ALA A 88 -0.18 -5.72 0.07
C ALA A 88 -1.21 -5.62 -1.06
N GLN A 89 -1.10 -6.48 -2.06
CA GLN A 89 -2.07 -6.57 -3.16
C GLN A 89 -3.44 -7.03 -2.66
N ALA A 90 -3.50 -8.01 -1.76
CA ALA A 90 -4.76 -8.46 -1.17
C ALA A 90 -5.44 -7.35 -0.35
N LEU A 91 -4.67 -6.61 0.45
CA LEU A 91 -5.17 -5.45 1.20
C LEU A 91 -5.70 -4.35 0.28
N LEU A 92 -4.95 -4.01 -0.77
CA LEU A 92 -5.39 -3.03 -1.77
C LEU A 92 -6.67 -3.47 -2.49
N ALA A 93 -6.79 -4.75 -2.85
CA ALA A 93 -8.00 -5.28 -3.50
C ALA A 93 -9.22 -5.18 -2.59
N ARG A 94 -9.07 -5.46 -1.29
CA ARG A 94 -10.12 -5.29 -0.29
C ARG A 94 -10.56 -3.83 -0.18
N LEU A 95 -9.60 -2.90 -0.08
CA LEU A 95 -9.88 -1.47 -0.05
C LEU A 95 -10.61 -0.98 -1.31
N SER A 96 -10.20 -1.48 -2.48
CA SER A 96 -10.84 -1.17 -3.77
C SER A 96 -12.29 -1.69 -3.85
N THR A 97 -12.58 -2.80 -3.16
CA THR A 97 -13.93 -3.39 -3.08
C THR A 97 -14.80 -2.65 -2.07
N GLU A 98 -14.20 -2.11 -0.99
CA GLU A 98 -14.89 -1.36 0.06
C GLU A 98 -15.27 0.06 -0.38
N GLU A 99 -14.50 0.71 -1.27
CA GLU A 99 -14.94 1.94 -1.94
C GLU A 99 -16.10 1.72 -2.95
N ALA A 100 -16.40 0.47 -3.31
CA ALA A 100 -17.33 0.15 -4.39
C ALA A 100 -18.86 0.07 -4.09
N PRO A 101 -19.45 0.62 -2.99
CA PRO A 101 -20.91 0.64 -2.88
C PRO A 101 -21.60 2.01 -2.75
N ASP A 102 -20.98 3.16 -3.12
CA ASP A 102 -21.67 4.48 -2.99
C ASP A 102 -21.60 5.41 -4.23
N SER A 103 -21.39 4.85 -5.43
CA SER A 103 -21.65 5.55 -6.70
C SER A 103 -22.90 5.03 -7.42
N ALA A 104 -23.87 4.48 -6.67
CA ALA A 104 -25.23 4.28 -7.15
C ALA A 104 -26.07 5.50 -6.71
N PRO A 105 -26.77 6.19 -7.62
CA PRO A 105 -27.59 7.33 -7.24
C PRO A 105 -28.66 6.87 -6.25
N GLN A 106 -28.73 7.53 -5.09
CA GLN A 106 -29.87 7.44 -4.19
C GLN A 106 -31.14 7.71 -4.99
N ALA A 107 -31.94 6.67 -5.19
CA ALA A 107 -33.32 6.82 -5.62
C ALA A 107 -34.09 7.46 -4.46
N PRO A 108 -34.75 8.61 -4.63
CA PRO A 108 -35.70 9.07 -3.65
C PRO A 108 -36.99 8.25 -3.77
N GLY A 109 -37.21 7.39 -2.78
CA GLY A 109 -38.51 7.06 -2.19
C GLY A 109 -39.68 6.80 -3.13
N ALA A 110 -39.94 5.53 -3.41
CA ALA A 110 -41.31 5.10 -3.67
C ALA A 110 -42.11 5.12 -2.37
N SER A 111 -43.27 5.77 -2.36
CA SER A 111 -44.57 5.30 -1.82
C SER A 111 -45.59 6.47 -1.75
N PRO A 112 -46.90 6.23 -1.62
CA PRO A 112 -47.83 5.75 -2.62
C PRO A 112 -48.98 6.77 -2.87
N THR A 113 -49.87 6.45 -3.82
CA THR A 113 -51.08 7.18 -4.27
C THR A 113 -52.03 7.60 -3.13
N PRO A 114 -52.89 8.64 -3.31
CA PRO A 114 -54.25 8.37 -3.84
C PRO A 114 -54.90 9.47 -4.72
N GLU A 115 -55.89 9.02 -5.50
CA GLU A 115 -57.07 9.71 -6.07
C GLU A 115 -57.10 11.23 -6.24
N LYS A 116 -57.49 11.67 -7.44
CA LYS A 116 -58.59 12.64 -7.59
C LYS A 116 -59.34 12.46 -8.93
N GLU A 117 -60.64 12.20 -8.76
CA GLU A 117 -61.83 12.57 -9.58
C GLU A 117 -61.89 12.20 -11.07
#